data_AF-A0A443QQC6-F1
#
_entry.id   AF-A0A443QQC6-F1
#
_cell.length_a   1.000
_cell.length_b   1.000
_cell.length_c   1.000
_cell.angle_alpha   90.00
_cell.angle_beta   90.00
_cell.angle_gamma   90.00
#
_symmetry.space_group_name_H-M   'P 1'
#
loop_
_entity.id
_entity.type
_entity.pdbx_description
1 polymer ?
#
loop_
_entity_poly.entity_id
_entity_poly.type
_entity_poly.pdbx_seq_one_letter_code
_entity_poly.pdbx_strand_id
1 'polypeptide(L)'
;MKSTITLSNRITVKLDIIRKASLFGANLRIPAPCIRQFGSCLYTFCDLFDLMNTTFCPLLQAGGKVCKCPLPPTSVDVENVNVRIVRVKVPPFIAEIGSGTYEVEAHFKDRFQRPIGCLKVEAEVDMRAYD
;
A
#
# COMPACT_ATOMS: atom_id res chain seq x y z
N MET A 1 -26.81 11.62 -2.87
CA MET A 1 -25.98 11.71 -4.10
C MET A 1 -24.74 10.84 -3.92
N LYS A 2 -24.52 9.83 -4.77
CA LYS A 2 -23.25 9.08 -4.80
C LYS A 2 -22.23 9.92 -5.57
N SER A 3 -21.35 10.62 -4.85
CA SER A 3 -20.28 11.39 -5.46
C SER A 3 -19.31 10.44 -6.17
N THR A 4 -19.25 10.54 -7.49
CA THR A 4 -18.39 9.72 -8.34
C THR A 4 -17.02 10.43 -8.44
N ILE A 5 -15.99 9.90 -7.79
CA ILE A 5 -14.66 10.54 -7.69
C ILE A 5 -13.67 9.82 -8.60
N THR A 6 -13.07 10.55 -9.53
CA THR A 6 -11.95 10.05 -10.35
C THR A 6 -10.66 10.06 -9.54
N LEU A 7 -10.02 8.89 -9.41
CA LEU A 7 -8.74 8.78 -8.73
C LEU A 7 -7.61 9.25 -9.65
N SER A 8 -6.91 10.32 -9.26
CA SER A 8 -5.94 11.03 -10.10
C SER A 8 -4.90 11.75 -9.24
N ASN A 9 -3.94 12.44 -9.86
CA ASN A 9 -2.93 13.26 -9.14
C ASN A 9 -3.49 14.41 -8.29
N ARG A 10 -4.80 14.64 -8.33
CA ARG A 10 -5.49 15.58 -7.43
C ARG A 10 -5.88 14.95 -6.09
N ILE A 11 -5.64 13.66 -5.93
CA ILE A 11 -5.85 12.92 -4.68
C ILE A 11 -4.49 12.69 -4.04
N THR A 12 -4.38 13.10 -2.78
CA THR A 12 -3.24 12.81 -1.93
C THR A 12 -3.50 11.51 -1.17
N VAL A 13 -2.50 10.63 -1.15
CA VAL A 13 -2.50 9.41 -0.36
C VAL A 13 -1.43 9.53 0.71
N LYS A 14 -1.83 9.55 1.98
CA LYS A 14 -0.91 9.42 3.11
C LYS A 14 -0.82 7.95 3.48
N LEU A 15 0.36 7.37 3.28
CA LEU A 15 0.64 6.01 3.67
C LEU A 15 1.31 6.02 5.05
N ASP A 16 0.78 5.26 5.98
CA ASP A 16 1.36 5.04 7.30
C ASP A 16 1.62 3.54 7.45
N ILE A 17 2.90 3.17 7.60
CA ILE A 17 3.34 1.79 7.78
C ILE A 17 3.90 1.66 9.19
N ILE A 18 3.30 0.77 9.98
CA ILE A 18 3.64 0.56 11.39
C ILE A 18 4.00 -0.89 11.59
N ARG A 19 5.21 -1.15 12.07
CA ARG A 19 5.59 -2.48 12.53
C ARG A 19 5.14 -2.67 13.97
N LYS A 20 4.44 -3.77 14.24
CA LYS A 20 4.09 -4.22 15.59
C LYS A 20 5.18 -5.16 16.07
N ALA A 21 5.83 -4.83 17.17
CA ALA A 21 6.84 -5.66 17.81
C ALA A 21 6.48 -5.86 19.28
N SER A 22 6.75 -7.04 19.83
CA SER A 22 6.66 -7.29 21.26
C SER A 22 8.07 -7.48 21.81
N LEU A 23 8.51 -6.57 22.68
CA LEU A 23 9.82 -6.65 23.35
C LEU A 23 9.58 -6.52 24.85
N PHE A 24 10.10 -7.48 25.62
CA PHE A 24 10.00 -7.50 27.09
C PHE A 24 8.56 -7.36 27.64
N GLY A 25 7.58 -7.95 26.95
CA GLY A 25 6.16 -7.89 27.34
C GLY A 25 5.44 -6.57 27.00
N ALA A 26 6.15 -5.61 26.39
CA ALA A 26 5.56 -4.36 25.90
C ALA A 26 5.29 -4.45 24.38
N ASN A 27 4.10 -4.00 23.97
CA ASN A 27 3.73 -3.87 22.56
C ASN A 27 4.25 -2.53 22.02
N LEU A 28 5.28 -2.59 21.18
CA LEU A 28 5.87 -1.45 20.51
C LEU A 28 5.27 -1.29 19.11
N ARG A 29 4.93 -0.05 18.77
CA ARG A 29 4.47 0.35 17.43
C ARG A 29 5.55 1.22 16.80
N ILE A 30 6.31 0.65 15.88
CA ILE A 30 7.47 1.31 15.27
C ILE A 30 7.05 1.83 13.89
N PRO A 31 6.87 3.15 13.69
CA PRO A 31 6.54 3.69 12.39
C PRO A 31 7.73 3.56 11.44
N ALA A 32 7.49 3.06 10.23
CA ALA A 32 8.49 3.01 9.18
C ALA A 32 8.68 4.42 8.60
N PRO A 33 9.88 5.01 8.64
CA PRO A 33 10.11 6.36 8.13
C PRO A 33 9.93 6.42 6.60
N CYS A 34 9.69 7.63 6.08
CA CYS A 34 9.76 7.89 4.65
C CYS A 34 11.22 8.05 4.21
N ILE A 35 11.75 7.12 3.41
CA ILE A 35 13.12 7.18 2.88
C ILE A 35 13.04 7.04 1.36
N ARG A 36 13.47 8.07 0.63
CA ARG A 36 13.49 8.07 -0.86
C ARG A 36 12.16 7.61 -1.50
N GLN A 37 11.02 8.08 -0.98
CA GLN A 37 9.68 7.67 -1.41
C GLN A 37 9.30 6.20 -1.15
N PHE A 38 9.93 5.57 -0.15
CA PHE A 38 9.52 4.28 0.40
C PHE A 38 9.18 4.44 1.88
N GLY A 39 8.16 3.71 2.36
CA GLY A 39 7.71 3.77 3.75
C GLY A 39 6.50 4.69 3.96
N SER A 40 6.40 5.30 5.14
CA SER A 40 5.28 6.18 5.51
C SER A 40 5.40 7.56 4.88
N CYS A 41 5.12 7.66 3.59
CA CYS A 41 5.24 8.91 2.82
C CYS A 41 3.87 9.47 2.38
N LEU A 42 3.90 10.70 1.90
CA LEU A 42 2.80 11.32 1.15
C LEU A 42 3.04 11.14 -0.35
N TYR A 43 2.03 10.65 -1.05
CA TYR A 43 2.06 10.45 -2.50
C TYR A 43 0.88 11.16 -3.15
N THR A 44 0.98 11.45 -4.44
CA THR A 44 -0.23 11.59 -5.25
C THR A 44 -0.73 10.20 -5.63
N PHE A 45 -2.03 10.06 -5.93
CA PHE A 45 -2.60 8.76 -6.26
C PHE A 45 -1.92 8.09 -7.45
N CYS A 46 -1.62 8.81 -8.56
CA CYS A 46 -0.98 8.13 -9.69
C CYS A 46 0.47 7.79 -9.41
N ASP A 47 1.22 8.59 -8.65
CA ASP A 47 2.60 8.23 -8.29
C ASP A 47 2.64 6.90 -7.51
N LEU A 48 1.74 6.75 -6.53
CA LEU A 48 1.63 5.50 -5.77
C LEU A 48 1.12 4.34 -6.65
N PHE A 49 0.18 4.62 -7.55
CA PHE A 49 -0.35 3.63 -8.48
C PHE A 49 0.73 3.11 -9.43
N ASP A 50 1.55 4.00 -9.97
CA ASP A 50 2.65 3.65 -10.87
C ASP A 50 3.74 2.85 -10.14
N LEU A 51 4.02 3.21 -8.88
CA LEU A 51 4.97 2.48 -8.03
C LEU A 51 4.49 1.06 -7.66
N MET A 52 3.17 0.87 -7.57
CA MET A 52 2.55 -0.43 -7.28
C MET A 52 1.86 -1.07 -8.48
N ASN A 53 2.20 -0.65 -9.70
CA ASN A 53 1.51 -1.08 -10.92
C ASN A 53 1.59 -2.59 -11.13
N THR A 54 2.71 -3.23 -10.77
CA THR A 54 2.91 -4.69 -10.87
C THR A 54 1.97 -5.47 -9.96
N THR A 55 1.49 -4.84 -8.89
CA THR A 55 0.58 -5.43 -7.91
C THR A 55 -0.88 -5.11 -8.26
N PHE A 56 -1.19 -3.86 -8.62
CA PHE A 56 -2.57 -3.44 -8.91
C PHE A 56 -3.04 -3.75 -10.33
N CYS A 57 -2.16 -3.71 -11.34
CA CYS A 57 -2.58 -3.95 -12.72
C CYS A 57 -3.21 -5.33 -12.93
N PRO A 58 -2.63 -6.44 -12.40
CA PRO A 58 -3.26 -7.76 -12.54
C PRO A 58 -4.68 -7.80 -11.97
N LEU A 59 -4.93 -7.13 -10.84
CA LEU A 59 -6.26 -7.02 -10.23
C LEU A 59 -7.24 -6.27 -11.15
N LEU A 60 -6.84 -5.10 -11.67
CA LEU A 60 -7.69 -4.32 -12.56
C LEU A 60 -7.97 -5.04 -13.88
N GLN A 61 -6.95 -5.65 -14.47
CA GLN A 61 -7.05 -6.38 -15.72
C GLN A 61 -7.91 -7.65 -15.59
N ALA A 62 -7.80 -8.37 -14.47
CA ALA A 62 -8.67 -9.51 -14.18
C ALA A 62 -10.15 -9.10 -14.13
N GLY A 63 -10.45 -7.89 -13.66
CA GLY A 63 -11.79 -7.30 -13.72
C GLY A 63 -12.13 -6.58 -15.04
N GLY A 64 -11.35 -6.79 -16.10
CA GLY A 64 -11.57 -6.20 -17.43
C GLY A 64 -11.36 -4.69 -17.50
N LYS A 65 -10.59 -4.10 -16.58
CA LYS A 65 -10.32 -2.66 -16.53
C LYS A 65 -8.95 -2.32 -17.10
N VAL A 66 -8.83 -1.08 -17.61
CA VAL A 66 -7.56 -0.53 -18.07
C VAL A 66 -6.68 -0.21 -16.86
N CYS A 67 -5.46 -0.74 -16.84
CA CYS A 67 -4.47 -0.36 -15.84
C CYS A 67 -3.77 0.94 -16.26
N LYS A 68 -4.45 2.07 -16.08
CA LYS A 68 -3.88 3.39 -16.39
C LYS A 68 -4.47 4.44 -15.46
N CYS A 69 -3.61 5.31 -14.93
CA CYS A 69 -4.04 6.49 -14.22
C CYS A 69 -4.33 7.65 -15.20
N PRO A 70 -5.34 8.52 -14.95
CA PRO A 70 -6.29 8.50 -13.84
C PRO A 70 -7.30 7.34 -13.94
N LEU A 71 -7.69 6.79 -12.79
CA LEU A 71 -8.71 5.74 -12.71
C LEU A 71 -10.10 6.38 -12.61
N PRO A 72 -10.96 6.23 -13.63
CA PRO A 72 -12.34 6.68 -13.55
C PRO A 72 -13.10 5.84 -12.52
N PRO A 73 -14.22 6.36 -11.99
CA PRO A 73 -15.05 5.60 -11.09
C PRO A 73 -15.48 4.28 -11.72
N THR A 74 -15.16 3.18 -11.05
CA THR A 74 -15.40 1.84 -11.56
C THR A 74 -15.67 0.89 -10.42
N SER A 75 -16.36 -0.21 -10.72
CA SER A 75 -16.53 -1.33 -9.80
C SER A 75 -15.77 -2.52 -10.39
N VAL A 76 -14.96 -3.13 -9.55
CA VAL A 76 -14.12 -4.28 -9.87
C VAL A 76 -14.44 -5.33 -8.84
N ASP A 77 -14.80 -6.51 -9.32
CA ASP A 77 -14.97 -7.70 -8.51
C ASP A 77 -14.04 -8.76 -9.09
N VAL A 78 -13.16 -9.29 -8.26
CA VAL A 78 -12.08 -10.19 -8.66
C VAL A 78 -11.83 -11.20 -7.56
N GLU A 79 -11.56 -12.43 -7.97
CA GLU A 79 -11.23 -13.54 -7.09
C GLU A 79 -9.96 -14.22 -7.57
N ASN A 80 -9.20 -14.81 -6.64
CA ASN A 80 -8.03 -15.66 -6.92
C ASN A 80 -6.95 -14.98 -7.80
N VAL A 81 -6.74 -13.68 -7.64
CA VAL A 81 -5.73 -12.94 -8.40
C VAL A 81 -4.35 -13.11 -7.77
N ASN A 82 -3.42 -13.65 -8.56
CA ASN A 82 -2.02 -13.73 -8.18
C ASN A 82 -1.34 -12.37 -8.34
N VAL A 83 -1.00 -11.74 -7.22
CA VAL A 83 -0.19 -10.52 -7.21
C VAL A 83 1.27 -10.86 -6.99
N ARG A 84 2.16 -10.23 -7.77
CA ARG A 84 3.60 -10.39 -7.59
C ARG A 84 4.09 -9.36 -6.58
N ILE A 85 4.60 -9.84 -5.45
CA ILE A 85 5.32 -9.00 -4.50
C ILE A 85 6.76 -8.86 -5.01
N VAL A 86 7.22 -7.63 -5.19
CA VAL A 86 8.60 -7.35 -5.63
C VAL A 86 9.56 -7.87 -4.57
N ARG A 87 10.45 -8.79 -4.98
CA ARG A 87 11.45 -9.38 -4.09
C ARG A 87 12.65 -8.45 -4.01
N VAL A 88 13.00 -8.02 -2.81
CA VAL A 88 14.25 -7.32 -2.55
C VAL A 88 15.15 -8.28 -1.81
N LYS A 89 16.38 -8.49 -2.31
CA LYS A 89 17.39 -9.26 -1.58
C LYS A 89 17.80 -8.47 -0.36
N VAL A 90 17.39 -8.95 0.82
CA VAL A 90 17.80 -8.40 2.11
C VAL A 90 18.77 -9.40 2.75
N PRO A 91 19.91 -8.95 3.30
CA PRO A 91 20.80 -9.83 4.05
C PRO A 91 20.03 -10.59 5.15
N PRO A 92 20.36 -11.87 5.44
CA PRO A 92 19.58 -12.71 6.36
C PRO A 92 19.36 -12.09 7.75
N PHE A 93 20.36 -11.40 8.28
CA PHE A 93 20.25 -10.71 9.58
C PHE A 93 19.22 -9.57 9.55
N ILE A 94 19.07 -8.87 8.41
CA ILE A 94 18.06 -7.82 8.21
C ILE A 94 16.68 -8.46 7.97
N ALA A 95 16.64 -9.58 7.25
CA ALA A 95 15.41 -10.32 7.00
C ALA A 95 14.80 -10.83 8.31
N GLU A 96 15.61 -11.41 9.20
CA GLU A 96 15.15 -11.92 10.50
C GLU A 96 14.61 -10.81 11.40
N ILE A 97 15.37 -9.73 11.56
CA ILE A 97 14.89 -8.58 12.34
C ILE A 97 13.81 -7.79 11.62
N GLY A 98 13.58 -8.00 10.33
CA GLY A 98 12.58 -7.30 9.52
C GLY A 98 11.25 -8.05 9.46
N SER A 99 11.25 -9.37 9.63
CA SER A 99 10.01 -10.15 9.68
C SER A 99 9.11 -9.75 10.86
N GLY A 100 7.80 -9.89 10.67
CA GLY A 100 6.79 -9.68 11.70
C GLY A 100 5.50 -9.08 11.18
N THR A 101 4.67 -8.60 12.11
CA THR A 101 3.35 -8.02 11.79
C THR A 101 3.48 -6.53 11.43
N TYR A 102 2.92 -6.18 10.29
CA TYR A 102 2.84 -4.82 9.78
C TYR A 102 1.38 -4.38 9.66
N GLU A 103 1.12 -3.14 10.05
CA GLU A 103 -0.13 -2.44 9.82
C GLU A 103 0.14 -1.32 8.80
N VAL A 104 -0.61 -1.33 7.71
CA VAL A 104 -0.53 -0.33 6.65
C VAL A 104 -1.87 0.40 6.57
N GLU A 105 -1.83 1.72 6.72
CA GLU A 105 -2.97 2.59 6.53
C GLU A 105 -2.74 3.54 5.36
N ALA A 106 -3.69 3.61 4.44
CA ALA A 106 -3.70 4.56 3.34
C ALA A 106 -4.90 5.50 3.47
N HIS A 107 -4.61 6.78 3.70
CA HIS A 107 -5.62 7.83 3.85
C HIS A 107 -5.72 8.66 2.57
N PHE A 108 -6.88 8.65 1.93
CA PHE A 108 -7.12 9.34 0.66
C PHE A 108 -7.80 10.69 0.92
N LYS A 109 -7.24 11.77 0.37
CA LYS A 109 -7.78 13.12 0.50
C LYS A 109 -7.89 13.80 -0.86
N ASP A 110 -8.91 14.63 -1.06
CA ASP A 110 -9.04 15.45 -2.27
C ASP A 110 -8.13 16.69 -2.24
N ARG A 111 -8.15 17.46 -3.34
CA ARG A 111 -7.41 18.74 -3.46
C ARG A 111 -7.74 19.79 -2.39
N PHE A 112 -8.85 19.64 -1.68
CA PHE A 112 -9.30 20.51 -0.60
C PHE A 112 -9.02 19.89 0.78
N GLN A 113 -8.18 18.85 0.85
CA GLN A 113 -7.84 18.10 2.07
C GLN A 113 -9.03 17.39 2.73
N ARG A 114 -10.14 17.19 2.01
CA ARG A 114 -11.31 16.48 2.52
C ARG A 114 -11.08 14.97 2.41
N PRO A 115 -11.39 14.18 3.46
CA PRO A 115 -11.21 12.74 3.43
C PRO A 115 -12.17 12.11 2.41
N ILE A 116 -11.62 11.26 1.54
CA ILE A 116 -12.38 10.46 0.57
C ILE A 116 -12.60 9.06 1.12
N GLY A 117 -11.59 8.48 1.78
CA GLY A 117 -11.63 7.14 2.34
C GLY A 117 -10.33 6.77 3.04
N CYS A 118 -10.35 5.63 3.74
CA CYS A 118 -9.21 5.04 4.40
C CYS A 118 -9.19 3.54 4.12
N LEU A 119 -8.02 3.00 3.79
CA LEU A 119 -7.77 1.57 3.70
C LEU A 119 -6.82 1.19 4.84
N LYS A 120 -7.16 0.16 5.60
CA LYS A 120 -6.32 -0.41 6.65
C LYS A 120 -6.10 -1.88 6.37
N VAL A 121 -4.84 -2.29 6.34
CA VAL A 121 -4.42 -3.68 6.12
C VAL A 121 -3.47 -4.07 7.23
N GLU A 122 -3.67 -5.25 7.79
CA GLU A 122 -2.71 -5.89 8.68
C GLU A 122 -2.22 -7.16 8.00
N ALA A 123 -0.90 -7.32 7.95
CA ALA A 123 -0.27 -8.46 7.30
C ALA A 123 0.96 -8.90 8.08
N GLU A 124 1.16 -10.22 8.17
CA GLU A 124 2.41 -10.81 8.62
C GLU A 124 3.34 -10.95 7.42
N VAL A 125 4.54 -10.40 7.55
CA VAL A 125 5.56 -10.41 6.50
C VAL A 125 6.72 -11.26 6.99
N ASP A 126 7.00 -12.35 6.27
CA ASP A 126 8.24 -13.10 6.44
C ASP A 126 9.24 -12.71 5.36
N MET A 127 10.23 -11.91 5.71
CA MET A 127 11.29 -11.47 4.81
C MET A 127 12.32 -12.58 4.52
N ARG A 128 12.34 -13.67 5.30
CA ARG A 128 13.24 -14.82 5.10
C ARG A 128 12.80 -15.71 3.94
N ALA A 129 11.53 -15.65 3.58
CA ALA A 129 10.97 -16.41 2.46
C ALA A 129 11.42 -15.89 1.07
N TYR A 130 12.32 -14.89 1.04
CA TYR A 130 12.78 -14.20 -0.16
C TYR A 130 14.28 -14.34 -0.44
N ASP A 131 14.97 -15.26 0.26
CA ASP A 131 16.34 -15.71 -0.06
C ASP A 131 16.43 -16.51 -1.37
#